data_AF-A0A840V4E5-F1
#
_entry.id   AF-A0A840V4E5-F1
#
_cell.length_a   1.000
_cell.length_b   1.000
_cell.length_c   1.000
_cell.angle_alpha   90.00
_cell.angle_beta   90.00
_cell.angle_gamma   90.00
#
_symmetry.space_group_name_H-M   'P 1'
#
loop_
_entity.id
_entity.type
_entity.pdbx_description
1 polymer ?
#
loop_
_entity_poly.entity_id
_entity_poly.type
_entity_poly.pdbx_seq_one_letter_code
_entity_poly.pdbx_strand_id
1 'polypeptide(L)'
;MSSPSHPQPYFEHFGHPGAVHAPGVNDQAERKLGRILSQPVESLGKGILLRAPRAGYGKTHVLERVRQQIGEGHEFIPLRPVDGARPNPGAAIEDALRRLTRQLPASGGLTLLDIYSRHLFALGLRPLVISGEVPCQDREAAAQALVKRPVETFNFHHPQAVTAHWTRENFEVLGPRISLEISQETGCSLNQVAFWVAALFRFATASPEQAGRGGLLFQTATADAEPERFGILLALLARLRRIVLVVDDLEGVHGDVSGARAMAGFLSTIRQEAPRVDIVVSVNDDVWESAFVPALSGGLLDRLSEVVIRLDGLDDAGVIALLQARGYAQPEELARHIAGEGMERHARAVLRRASEMAPQLGESQGS
;
A
#
# COMPACT_ATOMS: atom_id res chain seq x y z
N MET A 1 -9.17 30.67 -24.30
CA MET A 1 -8.88 29.55 -25.21
C MET A 1 -8.06 28.55 -24.43
N SER A 2 -8.73 27.53 -23.90
CA SER A 2 -8.09 26.50 -23.08
C SER A 2 -7.40 25.52 -24.01
N SER A 3 -6.08 25.37 -23.88
CA SER A 3 -5.30 24.38 -24.63
C SER A 3 -5.89 22.98 -24.43
N PRO A 4 -5.95 22.13 -25.46
CA PRO A 4 -6.38 20.75 -25.30
C PRO A 4 -5.41 20.06 -24.33
N SER A 5 -5.98 19.49 -23.27
CA SER A 5 -5.25 18.67 -22.31
C SER A 5 -4.44 17.62 -23.05
N HIS A 6 -3.13 17.55 -22.80
CA HIS A 6 -2.26 16.51 -23.32
C HIS A 6 -2.91 15.13 -23.16
N PRO A 7 -2.78 14.23 -24.15
CA PRO A 7 -3.20 12.84 -23.97
C PRO A 7 -2.47 12.30 -22.74
N GLN A 8 -3.24 11.93 -21.73
CA GLN A 8 -2.74 11.34 -20.50
C GLN A 8 -1.86 10.13 -20.83
N PRO A 9 -0.85 9.83 -20.01
CA PRO A 9 -0.06 8.63 -20.21
C PRO A 9 -1.00 7.41 -20.27
N TYR A 10 -0.88 6.62 -21.34
CA TYR A 10 -1.72 5.44 -21.59
C TYR A 10 -1.57 4.33 -20.52
N PHE A 11 -0.63 4.49 -19.58
CA PHE A 11 -0.34 3.58 -18.48
C PHE A 11 -0.56 4.30 -17.15
N GLU A 12 -1.74 4.09 -16.54
CA GLU A 12 -1.98 4.47 -15.16
C GLU A 12 -1.35 3.40 -14.25
N HIS A 13 -0.42 3.81 -13.40
CA HIS A 13 0.20 2.95 -12.39
C HIS A 13 -0.33 3.33 -11.02
N PHE A 14 -0.63 2.34 -10.18
CA PHE A 14 -1.07 2.61 -8.81
C PHE A 14 -0.04 3.46 -8.05
N GLY A 15 -0.49 4.49 -7.33
CA GLY A 15 0.33 5.43 -6.57
C GLY A 15 0.83 6.66 -7.34
N HIS A 16 0.50 6.81 -8.63
CA HIS A 16 0.76 8.04 -9.39
C HIS A 16 -0.52 8.88 -9.52
N PRO A 17 -0.43 10.22 -9.57
CA PRO A 17 -1.59 11.08 -9.79
C PRO A 17 -2.22 10.77 -11.16
N GLY A 18 -3.30 9.99 -11.14
CA GLY A 18 -4.08 9.60 -12.31
C GLY A 18 -5.21 10.57 -12.64
N ALA A 19 -5.93 10.27 -13.72
CA ALA A 19 -7.05 11.04 -14.25
C ALA A 19 -8.20 11.26 -13.24
N VAL A 20 -9.14 12.16 -13.60
CA VAL A 20 -10.43 12.26 -12.91
C VAL A 20 -11.09 10.88 -12.89
N HIS A 21 -11.30 10.35 -11.69
CA HIS A 21 -11.94 9.06 -11.49
C HIS A 21 -13.39 9.10 -11.99
N ALA A 22 -13.84 8.03 -12.64
CA ALA A 22 -15.21 7.90 -13.12
C ALA A 22 -16.08 7.22 -12.04
N PRO A 23 -16.93 7.96 -11.31
CA PRO A 23 -17.84 7.35 -10.34
C PRO A 23 -18.81 6.42 -11.09
N GLY A 24 -19.12 5.23 -10.56
CA GLY A 24 -19.99 4.27 -11.24
C GLY A 24 -19.26 3.14 -11.95
N VAL A 25 -17.98 3.32 -12.28
CA VAL A 25 -17.19 2.33 -13.03
C VAL A 25 -16.62 1.28 -12.08
N ASN A 26 -16.99 0.02 -12.29
CA ASN A 26 -16.60 -1.13 -11.45
C ASN A 26 -17.07 -1.02 -9.97
N ASP A 27 -18.18 -0.32 -9.72
CA ASP A 27 -18.72 -0.04 -8.38
C ASP A 27 -18.91 -1.28 -7.50
N GLN A 28 -19.28 -2.42 -8.10
CA GLN A 28 -19.42 -3.67 -7.35
C GLN A 28 -18.07 -4.16 -6.82
N ALA A 29 -17.03 -4.11 -7.65
CA ALA A 29 -15.67 -4.50 -7.26
C ALA A 29 -15.08 -3.51 -6.24
N GLU A 30 -15.28 -2.20 -6.44
CA GLU A 30 -14.90 -1.14 -5.49
C GLU A 30 -15.53 -1.40 -4.11
N ARG A 31 -16.86 -1.57 -4.05
CA ARG A 31 -17.57 -1.82 -2.79
C ARG A 31 -17.14 -3.13 -2.12
N LYS A 32 -16.93 -4.20 -2.90
CA LYS A 32 -16.49 -5.49 -2.37
C LYS A 32 -15.09 -5.37 -1.76
N LEU A 33 -14.14 -4.80 -2.50
CA LEU A 33 -12.76 -4.60 -2.04
C LEU A 33 -12.71 -3.68 -0.82
N GLY A 34 -13.42 -2.54 -0.85
CA GLY A 34 -13.52 -1.62 0.27
C GLY A 34 -14.01 -2.33 1.54
N ARG A 35 -15.10 -3.10 1.46
CA ARG A 35 -15.63 -3.85 2.62
C ARG A 35 -14.62 -4.84 3.20
N ILE A 36 -13.86 -5.53 2.36
CA ILE A 36 -12.84 -6.50 2.79
C ILE A 36 -11.70 -5.78 3.50
N LEU A 37 -11.29 -4.61 3.00
CA LEU A 37 -10.16 -3.87 3.58
C LEU A 37 -10.56 -3.06 4.81
N SER A 38 -11.83 -2.73 5.03
CA SER A 38 -12.32 -1.97 6.20
C SER A 38 -12.37 -2.75 7.51
N GLN A 39 -11.61 -3.83 7.67
CA GLN A 39 -11.52 -4.58 8.94
C GLN A 39 -10.72 -3.80 10.00
N PRO A 40 -10.95 -4.06 11.30
CA PRO A 40 -10.15 -3.50 12.39
C PRO A 40 -8.64 -3.78 12.25
N VAL A 41 -7.79 -2.91 12.81
CA VAL A 41 -6.31 -2.99 12.73
C VAL A 41 -5.78 -4.32 13.29
N GLU A 42 -6.45 -4.88 14.28
CA GLU A 42 -6.08 -6.12 14.96
C GLU A 42 -6.42 -7.38 14.15
N SER A 43 -7.24 -7.25 13.10
CA SER A 43 -7.69 -8.38 12.30
C SER A 43 -6.56 -8.95 11.45
N LEU A 44 -6.59 -10.26 11.20
CA LEU A 44 -5.72 -10.88 10.20
C LEU A 44 -5.98 -10.27 8.82
N GLY A 45 -4.91 -10.11 8.03
CA GLY A 45 -5.00 -9.63 6.67
C GLY A 45 -5.50 -10.70 5.72
N LYS A 46 -5.96 -10.29 4.53
CA LYS A 46 -6.50 -11.18 3.50
C LYS A 46 -5.59 -11.27 2.28
N GLY A 47 -5.53 -12.45 1.67
CA GLY A 47 -4.98 -12.64 0.33
C GLY A 47 -6.08 -12.34 -0.69
N ILE A 48 -5.91 -11.30 -1.49
CA ILE A 48 -6.94 -10.80 -2.39
C ILE A 48 -6.40 -10.84 -3.82
N LEU A 49 -7.04 -11.61 -4.68
CA LEU A 49 -6.73 -11.69 -6.08
C LEU A 49 -7.68 -10.79 -6.87
N LEU A 50 -7.17 -9.67 -7.39
CA LEU A 50 -7.89 -8.75 -8.27
C LEU A 50 -7.59 -9.12 -9.73
N ARG A 51 -8.51 -9.85 -10.36
CA ARG A 51 -8.38 -10.37 -11.73
C ARG A 51 -9.10 -9.49 -12.75
N ALA A 52 -8.62 -9.53 -13.98
CA ALA A 52 -9.36 -9.05 -15.15
C ALA A 52 -8.99 -9.87 -16.39
N PRO A 53 -9.88 -9.97 -17.40
CA PRO A 53 -9.58 -10.67 -18.66
C PRO A 53 -8.28 -10.24 -19.33
N ARG A 54 -8.00 -8.94 -19.34
CA ARG A 54 -6.76 -8.35 -19.86
C ARG A 54 -6.56 -6.93 -19.31
N ALA A 55 -5.50 -6.26 -19.74
CA ALA A 55 -5.27 -4.85 -19.45
C ALA A 55 -6.43 -3.97 -19.94
N GLY A 56 -6.72 -2.87 -19.21
CA GLY A 56 -7.74 -1.89 -19.59
C GLY A 56 -9.15 -2.08 -19.00
N TYR A 57 -9.34 -3.08 -18.12
CA TYR A 57 -10.59 -3.31 -17.39
C TYR A 57 -10.71 -2.47 -16.09
N GLY A 58 -9.68 -1.69 -15.74
CA GLY A 58 -9.75 -0.73 -14.62
C GLY A 58 -9.34 -1.27 -13.25
N LYS A 59 -8.43 -2.26 -13.18
CA LYS A 59 -7.86 -2.73 -11.90
C LYS A 59 -7.24 -1.59 -11.08
N THR A 60 -6.36 -0.80 -11.71
CA THR A 60 -5.72 0.38 -11.12
C THR A 60 -6.75 1.42 -10.66
N HIS A 61 -7.81 1.64 -11.46
CA HIS A 61 -8.90 2.54 -11.10
C HIS A 61 -9.58 2.10 -9.79
N VAL A 62 -9.96 0.83 -9.68
CA VAL A 62 -10.58 0.27 -8.46
C VAL A 62 -9.66 0.43 -7.25
N LEU A 63 -8.37 0.12 -7.39
CA LEU A 63 -7.39 0.25 -6.31
C LEU A 63 -7.25 1.71 -5.82
N GLU A 64 -7.15 2.67 -6.74
CA GLU A 64 -7.06 4.09 -6.38
C GLU A 64 -8.34 4.63 -5.74
N ARG A 65 -9.51 4.23 -6.26
CA ARG A 65 -10.81 4.60 -5.68
C ARG A 65 -10.94 4.10 -4.25
N VAL A 66 -10.64 2.83 -4.01
CA VAL A 66 -10.69 2.26 -2.66
C VAL A 66 -9.67 2.96 -1.75
N ARG A 67 -8.45 3.22 -2.23
CA ARG A 67 -7.45 3.97 -1.47
C ARG A 67 -7.95 5.37 -1.07
N GLN A 68 -8.64 6.08 -1.95
CA GLN A 68 -9.22 7.39 -1.65
C GLN A 68 -10.35 7.28 -0.63
N GLN A 69 -11.18 6.23 -0.73
CA GLN A 69 -12.32 6.03 0.15
C GLN A 69 -11.91 5.67 1.59
N ILE A 70 -10.88 4.84 1.78
CA ILE A 70 -10.48 4.34 3.11
C ILE A 70 -9.13 4.91 3.61
N GLY A 71 -8.55 5.88 2.89
CA GLY A 71 -7.16 6.30 3.06
C GLY A 71 -6.79 6.86 4.44
N GLU A 72 -7.74 7.37 5.24
CA GLU A 72 -7.43 7.94 6.55
C GLU A 72 -7.00 6.89 7.60
N GLY A 73 -7.35 5.61 7.43
CA GLY A 73 -6.98 4.51 8.32
C GLY A 73 -5.98 3.51 7.74
N HIS A 74 -5.59 3.69 6.49
CA HIS A 74 -4.89 2.68 5.70
C HIS A 74 -3.64 3.22 5.04
N GLU A 75 -2.60 2.41 5.00
CA GLU A 75 -1.39 2.69 4.24
C GLU A 75 -1.27 1.69 3.09
N PHE A 76 -1.37 2.20 1.87
CA PHE A 76 -1.22 1.39 0.65
C PHE A 76 0.24 1.45 0.19
N ILE A 77 0.90 0.30 0.18
CA ILE A 77 2.30 0.14 -0.21
C ILE A 77 2.33 -0.61 -1.54
N PRO A 78 2.73 0.03 -2.65
CA PRO A 78 2.93 -0.68 -3.90
C PRO A 78 4.15 -1.60 -3.80
N LEU A 79 4.04 -2.80 -4.35
CA LEU A 79 5.14 -3.72 -4.61
C LEU A 79 5.24 -3.88 -6.12
N ARG A 80 6.29 -3.31 -6.71
CA ARG A 80 6.58 -3.46 -8.14
C ARG A 80 7.75 -4.43 -8.31
N PRO A 81 7.54 -5.56 -9.00
CA PRO A 81 8.64 -6.44 -9.32
C PRO A 81 9.59 -5.78 -10.33
N VAL A 82 10.88 -6.11 -10.22
CA VAL A 82 11.89 -5.75 -11.22
C VAL A 82 11.54 -6.45 -12.54
N ASP A 83 11.54 -5.67 -13.61
CA ASP A 83 11.11 -6.08 -14.95
C ASP A 83 9.71 -6.73 -14.98
N GLY A 84 8.87 -6.41 -13.99
CA GLY A 84 7.53 -6.97 -13.84
C GLY A 84 7.50 -8.47 -13.51
N ALA A 85 8.63 -9.09 -13.15
CA ALA A 85 8.71 -10.53 -12.87
C ALA A 85 9.31 -10.90 -11.51
N ARG A 86 10.37 -10.21 -11.08
CA ARG A 86 11.18 -10.64 -9.92
C ARG A 86 11.00 -9.71 -8.73
N PRO A 87 10.61 -10.22 -7.54
CA PRO A 87 10.58 -9.39 -6.35
C PRO A 87 12.01 -8.96 -5.96
N ASN A 88 12.15 -7.72 -5.49
CA ASN A 88 13.40 -7.22 -4.93
C ASN A 88 13.12 -6.63 -3.54
N PRO A 89 13.56 -7.30 -2.45
CA PRO A 89 13.29 -6.84 -1.08
C PRO A 89 13.86 -5.46 -0.81
N GLY A 90 15.06 -5.15 -1.32
CA GLY A 90 15.70 -3.84 -1.16
C GLY A 90 14.88 -2.74 -1.82
N ALA A 91 14.43 -2.94 -3.06
CA ALA A 91 13.56 -1.98 -3.74
C ALA A 91 12.21 -1.80 -3.03
N ALA A 92 11.61 -2.89 -2.55
CA ALA A 92 10.35 -2.85 -1.82
C ALA A 92 10.46 -2.06 -0.50
N ILE A 93 11.55 -2.26 0.25
CA ILE A 93 11.87 -1.49 1.46
C ILE A 93 12.09 -0.02 1.11
N GLU A 94 12.87 0.25 0.07
CA GLU A 94 13.17 1.62 -0.34
C GLU A 94 11.90 2.38 -0.72
N ASP A 95 11.02 1.79 -1.53
CA ASP A 95 9.76 2.39 -1.95
C ASP A 95 8.82 2.65 -0.78
N ALA A 96 8.69 1.67 0.13
CA ALA A 96 7.92 1.83 1.36
C ALA A 96 8.47 2.99 2.21
N LEU A 97 9.77 3.00 2.49
CA LEU A 97 10.37 4.04 3.31
C LEU A 97 10.29 5.41 2.64
N ARG A 98 10.52 5.53 1.32
CA ARG A 98 10.37 6.78 0.56
C ARG A 98 8.97 7.36 0.71
N ARG A 99 7.93 6.52 0.73
CA ARG A 99 6.55 6.94 0.97
C ARG A 99 6.35 7.43 2.40
N LEU A 100 6.84 6.68 3.38
CA LEU A 100 6.70 6.99 4.80
C LEU A 100 7.52 8.22 5.23
N THR A 101 8.60 8.55 4.52
CA THR A 101 9.42 9.74 4.79
C THR A 101 8.90 11.01 4.09
N ARG A 102 7.74 10.97 3.42
CA ARG A 102 7.14 12.19 2.88
C ARG A 102 6.64 13.07 4.04
N GLN A 103 6.93 14.37 3.97
CA GLN A 103 6.44 15.32 4.95
C GLN A 103 4.91 15.39 4.91
N LEU A 104 4.31 15.34 6.10
CA LEU A 104 2.87 15.46 6.23
C LEU A 104 2.47 16.94 6.26
N PRO A 105 1.39 17.33 5.55
CA PRO A 105 0.83 18.67 5.66
C PRO A 105 0.52 19.01 7.12
N ALA A 106 0.82 20.24 7.53
CA ALA A 106 0.53 20.77 8.88
C ALA A 106 1.10 19.95 10.06
N SER A 107 2.07 19.06 9.85
CA SER A 107 2.63 18.19 10.90
C SER A 107 3.96 18.71 11.49
N GLY A 108 4.23 20.01 11.38
CA GLY A 108 5.45 20.62 11.93
C GLY A 108 6.75 20.02 11.37
N GLY A 109 6.75 19.59 10.10
CA GLY A 109 7.90 18.97 9.45
C GLY A 109 8.06 17.45 9.68
N LEU A 110 7.16 16.82 10.46
CA LEU A 110 7.18 15.38 10.68
C LEU A 110 6.71 14.60 9.45
N THR A 111 7.26 13.40 9.32
CA THR A 111 6.88 12.40 8.32
C THR A 111 5.96 11.33 8.92
N LEU A 112 5.34 10.49 8.10
CA LEU A 112 4.62 9.32 8.63
C LEU A 112 5.57 8.41 9.43
N LEU A 113 6.80 8.23 8.94
CA LEU A 113 7.79 7.39 9.61
C LEU A 113 8.16 7.92 10.99
N ASP A 114 8.20 9.24 11.18
CA ASP A 114 8.38 9.86 12.51
C ASP A 114 7.27 9.43 13.47
N ILE A 115 6.01 9.55 13.01
CA ILE A 115 4.83 9.18 13.80
C ILE A 115 4.88 7.70 14.15
N TYR A 116 5.14 6.83 13.17
CA TYR A 116 5.25 5.38 13.39
C TYR A 116 6.36 5.03 14.37
N SER A 117 7.54 5.63 14.22
CA SER A 117 8.70 5.37 15.09
C SER A 117 8.38 5.71 16.55
N ARG A 118 7.75 6.87 16.79
CA ARG A 118 7.37 7.32 18.15
C ARG A 118 6.33 6.41 18.80
N HIS A 119 5.34 5.95 18.04
CA HIS A 119 4.38 4.97 18.53
C HIS A 119 5.01 3.62 18.83
N LEU A 120 5.96 3.17 17.99
CA LEU A 120 6.67 1.91 18.20
C LEU A 120 7.50 1.95 19.49
N PHE A 121 8.20 3.06 19.76
CA PHE A 121 8.92 3.22 21.03
C PHE A 121 7.98 3.25 22.23
N ALA A 122 6.82 3.89 22.11
CA ALA A 122 5.82 3.87 23.18
C ALA A 122 5.25 2.48 23.43
N LEU A 123 5.03 1.70 22.37
CA LEU A 123 4.60 0.31 22.45
C LEU A 123 5.62 -0.54 23.22
N GLY A 124 6.90 -0.45 22.87
CA GLY A 124 7.95 -1.25 23.52
C GLY A 124 8.37 -0.75 24.91
N LEU A 125 8.26 0.55 25.19
CA LEU A 125 8.64 1.11 26.49
C LEU A 125 7.58 0.86 27.57
N ARG A 126 6.30 0.84 27.19
CA ARG A 126 5.18 0.75 28.13
C ARG A 126 5.23 -0.49 29.03
N PRO A 127 5.48 -1.71 28.53
CA PRO A 127 5.64 -2.89 29.39
C PRO A 127 6.75 -2.71 30.44
N LEU A 128 7.88 -2.12 30.04
CA LEU A 128 9.04 -1.90 30.91
C LEU A 128 8.77 -0.86 32.01
N VAL A 129 7.91 0.13 31.75
CA VAL A 129 7.43 1.07 32.78
C VAL A 129 6.49 0.38 33.77
N ILE A 130 5.59 -0.48 33.27
CA ILE A 130 4.64 -1.23 34.09
C ILE A 130 5.37 -2.25 34.97
N SER A 131 6.36 -2.95 34.42
CA SER A 131 7.17 -3.93 35.16
C SER A 131 8.11 -3.28 36.20
N GLY A 132 8.39 -1.99 36.05
CA GLY A 132 9.28 -1.23 36.92
C GLY A 132 10.76 -1.32 36.54
N GLU A 133 11.09 -1.92 35.40
CA GLU A 133 12.44 -1.91 34.82
C GLU A 133 12.86 -0.49 34.40
N VAL A 134 11.91 0.34 33.98
CA VAL A 134 12.13 1.77 33.74
C VAL A 134 11.82 2.56 35.01
N PRO A 135 12.79 3.32 35.55
CA PRO A 135 12.57 4.15 36.74
C PRO A 135 11.48 5.18 36.46
N CYS A 136 10.41 5.16 37.26
CA CYS A 136 9.31 6.09 37.11
C CYS A 136 8.70 6.43 38.47
N GLN A 137 8.46 7.72 38.73
CA GLN A 137 7.84 8.20 39.96
C GLN A 137 6.35 7.81 40.02
N ASP A 138 5.64 7.95 38.90
CA ASP A 138 4.24 7.55 38.74
C ASP A 138 4.09 6.66 37.51
N ARG A 139 4.15 5.35 37.73
CA ARG A 139 4.11 4.34 36.67
C ARG A 139 2.80 4.36 35.91
N GLU A 140 1.69 4.62 36.58
CA GLU A 140 0.37 4.58 35.95
C GLU A 140 0.18 5.79 35.02
N ALA A 141 0.52 6.99 35.49
CA ALA A 141 0.46 8.18 34.66
C ALA A 141 1.42 8.09 33.46
N ALA A 142 2.63 7.57 33.66
CA ALA A 142 3.59 7.38 32.57
C ALA A 142 3.10 6.35 31.53
N ALA A 143 2.58 5.20 31.98
CA ALA A 143 2.00 4.20 31.08
C ALA A 143 0.80 4.75 30.31
N GLN A 144 -0.04 5.58 30.94
CA GLN A 144 -1.15 6.25 30.25
C GLN A 144 -0.68 7.27 29.22
N ALA A 145 0.38 8.03 29.51
CA ALA A 145 0.95 9.00 28.58
C ALA A 145 1.48 8.32 27.30
N LEU A 146 2.16 7.18 27.45
CA LEU A 146 2.66 6.37 26.33
C LEU A 146 1.55 5.89 25.40
N VAL A 147 0.34 5.66 25.91
CA VAL A 147 -0.83 5.29 25.08
C VAL A 147 -1.50 6.51 24.48
N LYS A 148 -1.73 7.57 25.27
CA LYS A 148 -2.56 8.71 24.86
C LYS A 148 -1.82 9.70 23.97
N ARG A 149 -0.51 9.86 24.15
CA ARG A 149 0.31 10.92 23.52
C ARG A 149 1.71 10.41 23.09
N PRO A 150 1.81 9.29 22.36
CA PRO A 150 3.10 8.71 22.00
C PRO A 150 3.98 9.65 21.16
N VAL A 151 3.36 10.46 20.29
CA VAL A 151 4.08 11.41 19.42
C VAL A 151 4.73 12.53 20.23
N GLU A 152 4.05 13.04 21.24
CA GLU A 152 4.56 14.08 22.13
C GLU A 152 5.56 13.51 23.12
N THR A 153 5.27 12.35 23.70
CA THR A 153 6.13 11.68 24.68
C THR A 153 7.48 11.30 24.09
N PHE A 154 7.53 10.84 22.83
CA PHE A 154 8.76 10.55 22.08
C PHE A 154 9.18 11.68 21.14
N ASN A 155 8.91 12.94 21.51
CA ASN A 155 9.48 14.06 20.78
C ASN A 155 10.93 14.32 21.21
N PHE A 156 11.86 13.62 20.56
CA PHE A 156 13.31 13.72 20.75
C PHE A 156 13.91 15.14 20.58
N HIS A 157 13.14 16.08 20.03
CA HIS A 157 13.58 17.46 19.79
C HIS A 157 12.86 18.49 20.66
N HIS A 158 11.88 18.06 21.48
CA HIS A 158 11.19 18.95 22.40
C HIS A 158 11.91 18.95 23.77
N PRO A 159 12.33 20.10 24.31
CA PRO A 159 13.09 20.16 25.57
C PRO A 159 12.36 19.54 26.77
N GLN A 160 11.03 19.61 26.79
CA GLN A 160 10.22 19.08 27.90
C GLN A 160 9.81 17.60 27.73
N ALA A 161 10.21 16.94 26.64
CA ALA A 161 9.91 15.52 26.43
C ALA A 161 10.91 14.64 27.21
N VAL A 162 10.76 14.62 28.54
CA VAL A 162 11.69 13.95 29.47
C VAL A 162 11.87 12.48 29.10
N THR A 163 10.78 11.77 28.76
CA THR A 163 10.84 10.35 28.34
C THR A 163 11.71 10.16 27.10
N ALA A 164 11.59 11.02 26.09
CA ALA A 164 12.38 10.93 24.87
C ALA A 164 13.88 11.10 25.15
N HIS A 165 14.26 12.09 25.95
CA HIS A 165 15.67 12.33 26.29
C HIS A 165 16.24 11.24 27.17
N TRP A 166 15.50 10.78 28.17
CA TRP A 166 15.92 9.66 29.00
C TRP A 166 16.09 8.37 28.18
N THR A 167 15.15 8.05 27.29
CA THR A 167 15.29 6.93 26.36
C THR A 167 16.52 7.09 25.48
N ARG A 168 16.81 8.31 25.01
CA ARG A 168 18.00 8.56 24.19
C ARG A 168 19.29 8.27 24.94
N GLU A 169 19.41 8.75 26.18
CA GLU A 169 20.59 8.57 27.02
C GLU A 169 20.81 7.10 27.43
N ASN A 170 19.74 6.31 27.51
CA ASN A 170 19.78 4.93 27.99
C ASN A 170 19.59 3.87 26.89
N PHE A 171 19.57 4.27 25.61
CA PHE A 171 19.18 3.39 24.51
C PHE A 171 20.10 2.17 24.34
N GLU A 172 21.38 2.26 24.70
CA GLU A 172 22.31 1.13 24.62
C GLU A 172 21.82 -0.08 25.45
N VAL A 173 21.29 0.18 26.65
CA VAL A 173 20.74 -0.85 27.54
C VAL A 173 19.27 -1.13 27.25
N LEU A 174 18.52 -0.07 26.93
CA LEU A 174 17.06 -0.14 26.75
C LEU A 174 16.64 -0.69 25.38
N GLY A 175 17.41 -0.43 24.33
CA GLY A 175 17.12 -0.86 22.96
C GLY A 175 16.87 -2.36 22.82
N PRO A 176 17.74 -3.23 23.37
CA PRO A 176 17.50 -4.67 23.39
C PRO A 176 16.21 -5.07 24.13
N ARG A 177 15.87 -4.39 25.23
CA ARG A 177 14.64 -4.65 26.00
C ARG A 177 13.39 -4.24 25.22
N ILE A 178 13.39 -3.04 24.64
CA ILE A 178 12.32 -2.57 23.74
C ILE A 178 12.12 -3.53 22.57
N SER A 179 13.22 -4.02 21.99
CA SER A 179 13.16 -4.97 20.87
C SER A 179 12.55 -6.30 21.27
N LEU A 180 12.87 -6.78 22.48
CA LEU A 180 12.27 -8.00 23.03
C LEU A 180 10.76 -7.85 23.24
N GLU A 181 10.32 -6.76 23.87
CA GLU A 181 8.89 -6.49 24.09
C GLU A 181 8.13 -6.40 22.77
N ILE A 182 8.67 -5.68 21.78
CA ILE A 182 8.05 -5.57 20.46
C ILE A 182 8.01 -6.94 19.77
N SER A 183 9.09 -7.72 19.82
CA SER A 183 9.16 -9.06 19.22
C SER A 183 8.11 -9.99 19.82
N GLN A 184 7.91 -9.97 21.14
CA GLN A 184 6.88 -10.75 21.82
C GLN A 184 5.47 -10.30 21.44
N GLU A 185 5.24 -8.98 21.39
CA GLU A 185 3.96 -8.39 21.04
C GLU A 185 3.56 -8.63 19.57
N THR A 186 4.52 -8.69 18.66
CA THR A 186 4.26 -8.92 17.23
C THR A 186 4.40 -10.38 16.80
N GLY A 187 5.07 -11.22 17.60
CA GLY A 187 5.44 -12.58 17.23
C GLY A 187 6.56 -12.66 16.19
N CYS A 188 7.26 -11.56 15.95
CA CYS A 188 8.29 -11.43 14.91
C CYS A 188 9.68 -11.84 15.41
N SER A 189 10.57 -12.16 14.47
CA SER A 189 12.00 -12.42 14.75
C SER A 189 12.67 -11.29 15.52
N LEU A 190 13.24 -11.61 16.70
CA LEU A 190 13.92 -10.63 17.56
C LEU A 190 15.06 -9.91 16.85
N ASN A 191 15.83 -10.63 16.02
CA ASN A 191 16.97 -10.04 15.30
C ASN A 191 16.51 -8.95 14.32
N GLN A 192 15.45 -9.22 13.55
CA GLN A 192 14.90 -8.24 12.60
C GLN A 192 14.18 -7.09 13.30
N VAL A 193 13.49 -7.37 14.41
CA VAL A 193 12.89 -6.31 15.24
C VAL A 193 13.96 -5.40 15.82
N ALA A 194 15.04 -5.97 16.39
CA ALA A 194 16.16 -5.20 16.93
C ALA A 194 16.84 -4.34 15.87
N PHE A 195 17.00 -4.87 14.65
CA PHE A 195 17.47 -4.11 13.50
C PHE A 195 16.60 -2.87 13.25
N TRP A 196 15.28 -3.05 13.12
CA TRP A 196 14.35 -1.96 12.83
C TRP A 196 14.26 -0.96 13.99
N VAL A 197 14.22 -1.42 15.24
CA VAL A 197 14.21 -0.57 16.43
C VAL A 197 15.45 0.33 16.47
N ALA A 198 16.64 -0.21 16.22
CA ALA A 198 17.87 0.56 16.17
C ALA A 198 17.90 1.55 14.98
N ALA A 199 17.45 1.12 13.80
CA ALA A 199 17.42 1.96 12.60
C ALA A 199 16.42 3.13 12.74
N LEU A 200 15.22 2.85 13.23
CA LEU A 200 14.18 3.85 13.48
C LEU A 200 14.56 4.78 14.64
N PHE A 201 15.33 4.31 15.62
CA PHE A 201 15.79 5.15 16.72
C PHE A 201 16.82 6.18 16.21
N ARG A 202 17.80 5.74 15.41
CA ARG A 202 18.75 6.66 14.75
C ARG A 202 18.02 7.65 13.85
N PHE A 203 17.02 7.19 13.10
CA PHE A 203 16.18 8.08 12.30
C PHE A 203 15.44 9.09 13.18
N ALA A 204 14.70 8.65 14.20
CA ALA A 204 13.85 9.47 15.05
C ALA A 204 14.63 10.49 15.91
N THR A 205 15.89 10.20 16.24
CA THR A 205 16.74 11.08 17.06
C THR A 205 17.53 12.10 16.24
N ALA A 206 17.74 11.86 14.94
CA ALA A 206 18.34 12.82 14.03
C ALA A 206 17.41 14.01 13.77
N SER A 207 17.97 15.22 13.68
CA SER A 207 17.18 16.44 13.49
C SER A 207 16.30 16.35 12.22
N PRO A 208 15.00 16.71 12.27
CA PRO A 208 14.14 16.71 11.09
C PRO A 208 14.66 17.60 9.96
N GLU A 209 15.45 18.63 10.29
CA GLU A 209 16.06 19.58 9.34
C GLU A 209 17.36 19.05 8.72
N GLN A 210 17.92 17.94 9.24
CA GLN A 210 19.17 17.39 8.76
C GLN A 210 19.02 16.81 7.34
N ALA A 211 19.73 17.41 6.38
CA ALA A 211 19.84 16.87 5.03
C ALA A 211 20.39 15.43 5.06
N GLY A 212 19.74 14.53 4.33
CA GLY A 212 20.17 13.13 4.25
C GLY A 212 19.76 12.24 5.44
N ARG A 213 18.93 12.73 6.38
CA ARG A 213 18.38 11.94 7.50
C ARG A 213 17.78 10.60 7.06
N GLY A 214 16.98 10.59 6.00
CA GLY A 214 16.43 9.37 5.41
C GLY A 214 17.46 8.51 4.66
N GLY A 215 18.53 9.13 4.14
CA GLY A 215 19.54 8.45 3.32
C GLY A 215 20.27 7.33 4.05
N LEU A 216 20.70 7.57 5.30
CA LEU A 216 21.36 6.55 6.11
C LEU A 216 20.41 5.38 6.45
N LEU A 217 19.14 5.69 6.72
CA LEU A 217 18.11 4.68 6.93
C LEU A 217 17.93 3.81 5.68
N PHE A 218 17.76 4.43 4.50
CA PHE A 218 17.61 3.70 3.24
C PHE A 218 18.82 2.79 3.01
N GLN A 219 20.04 3.33 3.08
CA GLN A 219 21.26 2.56 2.86
C GLN A 219 21.37 1.36 3.80
N THR A 220 21.09 1.54 5.09
CA THR A 220 21.18 0.46 6.08
C THR A 220 20.08 -0.57 5.87
N ALA A 221 18.85 -0.12 5.56
CA ALA A 221 17.68 -0.97 5.41
C ALA A 221 17.74 -1.84 4.15
N THR A 222 18.27 -1.31 3.05
CA THR A 222 18.30 -2.00 1.75
C THR A 222 19.56 -2.85 1.53
N ALA A 223 20.64 -2.59 2.28
CA ALA A 223 21.85 -3.42 2.24
C ALA A 223 21.55 -4.87 2.64
N ASP A 224 21.84 -5.80 1.72
CA ASP A 224 21.58 -7.24 1.86
C ASP A 224 20.17 -7.53 2.35
N ALA A 225 19.19 -6.79 1.82
CA ALA A 225 17.81 -6.90 2.22
C ALA A 225 17.21 -8.25 1.83
N GLU A 226 16.67 -8.94 2.82
CA GLU A 226 15.93 -10.19 2.65
C GLU A 226 14.42 -9.94 2.72
N PRO A 227 13.59 -10.85 2.17
CA PRO A 227 12.13 -10.75 2.26
C PRO A 227 11.61 -10.64 3.69
N GLU A 228 12.27 -11.32 4.65
CA GLU A 228 11.94 -11.25 6.07
C GLU A 228 12.04 -9.81 6.58
N ARG A 229 13.12 -9.08 6.26
CA ARG A 229 13.31 -7.68 6.69
C ARG A 229 12.16 -6.78 6.24
N PHE A 230 11.70 -6.95 5.01
CA PHE A 230 10.54 -6.22 4.49
C PHE A 230 9.24 -6.63 5.19
N GLY A 231 9.01 -7.94 5.36
CA GLY A 231 7.85 -8.45 6.10
C GLY A 231 7.78 -7.88 7.52
N ILE A 232 8.89 -7.84 8.23
CA ILE A 232 8.96 -7.30 9.61
C ILE A 232 8.66 -5.79 9.61
N LEU A 233 9.16 -5.01 8.65
CA LEU A 233 8.77 -3.60 8.50
C LEU A 233 7.25 -3.46 8.41
N LEU A 234 6.62 -4.25 7.53
CA LEU A 234 5.17 -4.22 7.36
C LEU A 234 4.43 -4.65 8.63
N ALA A 235 4.94 -5.66 9.35
CA ALA A 235 4.37 -6.14 10.60
C ALA A 235 4.38 -5.06 11.69
N LEU A 236 5.48 -4.31 11.82
CA LEU A 236 5.60 -3.20 12.75
C LEU A 236 4.61 -2.07 12.40
N LEU A 237 4.49 -1.72 11.11
CA LEU A 237 3.53 -0.71 10.65
C LEU A 237 2.07 -1.16 10.89
N ALA A 238 1.80 -2.46 10.67
CA ALA A 238 0.48 -3.07 10.86
C ALA A 238 0.02 -3.11 12.31
N ARG A 239 0.86 -2.73 13.29
CA ARG A 239 0.40 -2.53 14.67
C ARG A 239 -0.36 -1.24 14.87
N LEU A 240 -0.18 -0.27 13.97
CA LEU A 240 -0.65 1.09 14.16
C LEU A 240 -1.73 1.47 13.15
N ARG A 241 -1.70 0.89 11.94
CA ARG A 241 -2.70 1.10 10.89
C ARG A 241 -2.91 -0.17 10.07
N ARG A 242 -3.98 -0.20 9.27
CA ARG A 242 -4.15 -1.24 8.24
C ARG A 242 -3.12 -1.03 7.15
N ILE A 243 -2.38 -2.07 6.80
CA ILE A 243 -1.40 -2.05 5.72
C ILE A 243 -1.94 -2.88 4.57
N VAL A 244 -1.96 -2.29 3.37
CA VAL A 244 -2.38 -2.95 2.15
C VAL A 244 -1.19 -2.98 1.19
N LEU A 245 -0.60 -4.16 1.02
CA LEU A 245 0.44 -4.40 0.03
C LEU A 245 -0.21 -4.66 -1.33
N VAL A 246 0.04 -3.79 -2.30
CA VAL A 246 -0.53 -3.89 -3.65
C VAL A 246 0.55 -4.39 -4.61
N VAL A 247 0.42 -5.62 -5.06
CA VAL A 247 1.27 -6.21 -6.10
C VAL A 247 0.62 -5.93 -7.44
N ASP A 248 1.24 -5.09 -8.25
CA ASP A 248 0.76 -4.69 -9.59
C ASP A 248 1.93 -4.80 -10.59
N ASP A 249 1.67 -4.49 -11.86
CA ASP A 249 2.69 -4.51 -12.93
C ASP A 249 3.37 -5.90 -13.11
N LEU A 250 2.55 -6.96 -13.12
CA LEU A 250 2.99 -8.36 -13.22
C LEU A 250 3.11 -8.88 -14.67
N GLU A 251 3.08 -8.00 -15.67
CA GLU A 251 3.12 -8.38 -17.09
C GLU A 251 4.39 -9.17 -17.45
N GLY A 252 5.52 -8.89 -16.78
CA GLY A 252 6.78 -9.61 -16.98
C GLY A 252 6.74 -11.09 -16.55
N VAL A 253 5.74 -11.49 -15.76
CA VAL A 253 5.52 -12.89 -15.35
C VAL A 253 4.84 -13.72 -16.44
N HIS A 254 4.30 -13.12 -17.52
CA HIS A 254 3.58 -13.88 -18.55
C HIS A 254 4.42 -15.02 -19.14
N GLY A 255 3.97 -16.27 -18.97
CA GLY A 255 4.72 -17.47 -19.38
C GLY A 255 5.97 -17.78 -18.56
N ASP A 256 6.35 -16.97 -17.56
CA ASP A 256 7.49 -17.21 -16.67
C ASP A 256 7.06 -17.84 -15.33
N VAL A 257 6.95 -19.17 -15.35
CA VAL A 257 6.64 -19.99 -14.16
C VAL A 257 7.66 -19.80 -13.03
N SER A 258 8.93 -19.51 -13.36
CA SER A 258 9.99 -19.30 -12.37
C SER A 258 9.80 -17.96 -11.65
N GLY A 259 9.55 -16.89 -12.40
CA GLY A 259 9.18 -15.57 -11.87
C GLY A 259 7.93 -15.64 -10.99
N ALA A 260 6.87 -16.32 -11.44
CA ALA A 260 5.66 -16.54 -10.64
C ALA A 260 5.96 -17.25 -9.31
N ARG A 261 6.81 -18.28 -9.34
CA ARG A 261 7.22 -19.01 -8.12
C ARG A 261 8.03 -18.12 -7.18
N ALA A 262 8.97 -17.33 -7.71
CA ALA A 262 9.76 -16.40 -6.91
C ALA A 262 8.87 -15.34 -6.24
N MET A 263 7.92 -14.76 -6.99
CA MET A 263 6.94 -13.82 -6.46
C MET A 263 6.09 -14.46 -5.36
N ALA A 264 5.54 -15.64 -5.59
CA ALA A 264 4.72 -16.31 -4.59
C ALA A 264 5.50 -16.73 -3.35
N GLY A 265 6.77 -17.13 -3.49
CA GLY A 265 7.67 -17.37 -2.37
C GLY A 265 7.86 -16.11 -1.53
N PHE A 266 8.15 -14.97 -2.19
CA PHE A 266 8.29 -13.68 -1.55
C PHE A 266 7.01 -13.25 -0.79
N LEU A 267 5.84 -13.36 -1.42
CA LEU A 267 4.55 -13.05 -0.78
C LEU A 267 4.23 -14.01 0.37
N SER A 268 4.62 -15.28 0.25
CA SER A 268 4.45 -16.25 1.34
C SER A 268 5.30 -15.88 2.55
N THR A 269 6.55 -15.43 2.36
CA THR A 269 7.38 -14.93 3.46
C THR A 269 6.75 -13.69 4.10
N ILE A 270 6.26 -12.73 3.30
CA ILE A 270 5.58 -11.55 3.85
C ILE A 270 4.34 -11.96 4.67
N ARG A 271 3.52 -12.89 4.15
CA ARG A 271 2.32 -13.37 4.84
C ARG A 271 2.66 -14.00 6.20
N GLN A 272 3.78 -14.71 6.27
CA GLN A 272 4.27 -15.35 7.49
C GLN A 272 4.74 -14.30 8.51
N GLU A 273 5.57 -13.35 8.08
CA GLU A 273 6.15 -12.35 8.98
C GLU A 273 5.14 -11.25 9.38
N ALA A 274 4.16 -10.96 8.51
CA ALA A 274 3.22 -9.86 8.66
C ALA A 274 1.76 -10.31 8.46
N PRO A 275 1.21 -11.15 9.36
CA PRO A 275 -0.09 -11.80 9.19
C PRO A 275 -1.29 -10.82 9.17
N ARG A 276 -1.10 -9.57 9.61
CA ARG A 276 -2.14 -8.52 9.62
C ARG A 276 -2.17 -7.68 8.34
N VAL A 277 -1.24 -7.89 7.42
CA VAL A 277 -1.15 -7.17 6.15
C VAL A 277 -2.12 -7.78 5.13
N ASP A 278 -2.95 -6.94 4.52
CA ASP A 278 -3.73 -7.32 3.35
C ASP A 278 -2.82 -7.32 2.12
N ILE A 279 -2.85 -8.39 1.33
CA ILE A 279 -2.06 -8.51 0.11
C ILE A 279 -3.04 -8.54 -1.05
N VAL A 280 -2.98 -7.52 -1.92
CA VAL A 280 -3.79 -7.45 -3.14
C VAL A 280 -2.88 -7.74 -4.33
N VAL A 281 -3.10 -8.87 -5.00
CA VAL A 281 -2.43 -9.24 -6.23
C VAL A 281 -3.31 -8.85 -7.42
N SER A 282 -2.91 -7.80 -8.13
CA SER A 282 -3.55 -7.29 -9.35
C SER A 282 -2.93 -7.98 -10.55
N VAL A 283 -3.72 -8.78 -11.26
CA VAL A 283 -3.20 -9.62 -12.37
C VAL A 283 -4.23 -9.81 -13.47
N ASN A 284 -3.77 -9.98 -14.71
CA ASN A 284 -4.63 -10.38 -15.81
C ASN A 284 -4.80 -11.90 -15.84
N ASP A 285 -5.91 -12.37 -16.41
CA ASP A 285 -6.23 -13.79 -16.49
C ASP A 285 -5.15 -14.57 -17.26
N ASP A 286 -4.67 -14.04 -18.37
CA ASP A 286 -3.61 -14.68 -19.17
C ASP A 286 -2.31 -14.86 -18.39
N VAL A 287 -1.87 -13.86 -17.62
CA VAL A 287 -0.69 -13.96 -16.74
C VAL A 287 -0.94 -14.97 -15.61
N TRP A 288 -2.11 -14.94 -14.99
CA TRP A 288 -2.46 -15.86 -13.91
C TRP A 288 -2.48 -17.32 -14.36
N GLU A 289 -3.18 -17.62 -15.46
CA GLU A 289 -3.32 -18.98 -15.98
C GLU A 289 -2.01 -19.51 -16.58
N SER A 290 -1.24 -18.66 -17.28
CA SER A 290 -0.01 -19.09 -17.96
C SER A 290 1.18 -19.30 -17.02
N ALA A 291 1.23 -18.61 -15.88
CA ALA A 291 2.41 -18.60 -15.02
C ALA A 291 2.12 -18.98 -13.56
N PHE A 292 1.13 -18.37 -12.90
CA PHE A 292 0.87 -18.64 -11.48
C PHE A 292 0.20 -19.99 -11.26
N VAL A 293 -0.88 -20.32 -11.97
CA VAL A 293 -1.56 -21.61 -11.83
C VAL A 293 -0.60 -22.81 -11.98
N PRO A 294 0.28 -22.88 -12.99
CA PRO A 294 1.25 -23.98 -13.09
C PRO A 294 2.41 -23.89 -12.08
N ALA A 295 2.73 -22.71 -11.54
CA ALA A 295 3.85 -22.53 -10.61
C ALA A 295 3.51 -22.89 -9.16
N LEU A 296 2.24 -22.75 -8.76
CA LEU A 296 1.80 -22.80 -7.37
C LEU A 296 1.28 -24.18 -6.96
N SER A 297 1.58 -24.58 -5.73
CA SER A 297 0.89 -25.70 -5.09
C SER A 297 -0.52 -25.27 -4.67
N GLY A 298 -1.44 -26.23 -4.52
CA GLY A 298 -2.84 -25.94 -4.14
C GLY A 298 -2.95 -25.07 -2.89
N GLY A 299 -2.17 -25.37 -1.84
CA GLY A 299 -2.20 -24.57 -0.61
C GLY A 299 -1.67 -23.13 -0.76
N LEU A 300 -0.73 -22.87 -1.67
CA LEU A 300 -0.29 -21.50 -1.97
C LEU A 300 -1.32 -20.76 -2.82
N LEU A 301 -1.93 -21.46 -3.78
CA LEU A 301 -3.02 -20.94 -4.61
C LEU A 301 -4.19 -20.49 -3.74
N ASP A 302 -4.64 -21.32 -2.79
CA ASP A 302 -5.77 -21.01 -1.90
C ASP A 302 -5.47 -19.81 -0.98
N ARG A 303 -4.22 -19.65 -0.54
CA ARG A 303 -3.82 -18.51 0.31
C ARG A 303 -3.75 -17.20 -0.47
N LEU A 304 -3.28 -17.22 -1.71
CA LEU A 304 -3.22 -16.04 -2.58
C LEU A 304 -4.59 -15.70 -3.17
N SER A 305 -5.48 -16.69 -3.30
CA SER A 305 -6.82 -16.55 -3.85
C SER A 305 -7.93 -16.64 -2.79
N GLU A 306 -7.62 -16.43 -1.51
CA GLU A 306 -8.57 -16.48 -0.38
C GLU A 306 -9.83 -15.65 -0.68
N VAL A 307 -9.64 -14.48 -1.29
CA VAL A 307 -10.71 -13.72 -1.91
C VAL A 307 -10.39 -13.44 -3.36
N VAL A 308 -11.31 -13.77 -4.26
CA VAL A 308 -11.23 -13.38 -5.68
C VAL A 308 -12.23 -12.27 -5.98
N ILE A 309 -11.72 -11.22 -6.61
CA ILE A 309 -12.49 -10.12 -7.20
C ILE A 309 -12.12 -10.07 -8.67
N ARG A 310 -13.03 -10.48 -9.55
CA ARG A 310 -12.84 -10.42 -11.00
C ARG A 310 -13.58 -9.21 -11.55
N LEU A 311 -12.90 -8.42 -12.37
CA LEU A 311 -13.51 -7.34 -13.15
C LEU A 311 -14.04 -7.93 -14.46
N ASP A 312 -15.29 -7.65 -14.75
CA ASP A 312 -15.95 -8.02 -15.99
C ASP A 312 -16.07 -6.80 -16.92
N GLY A 313 -16.64 -7.00 -18.12
CA GLY A 313 -16.99 -5.88 -18.98
C GLY A 313 -17.99 -4.93 -18.31
N LEU A 314 -17.93 -3.65 -18.66
CA LEU A 314 -18.84 -2.64 -18.15
C LEU A 314 -20.27 -2.91 -18.65
N ASP A 315 -21.22 -2.75 -17.73
CA ASP A 315 -22.63 -2.66 -18.06
C ASP A 315 -22.97 -1.29 -18.69
N ASP A 316 -24.20 -1.12 -19.17
CA ASP A 316 -24.61 0.12 -19.83
C ASP A 316 -24.43 1.35 -18.92
N ALA A 317 -24.73 1.20 -17.62
CA ALA A 317 -24.55 2.25 -16.64
C ALA A 317 -23.07 2.63 -16.48
N GLY A 318 -22.17 1.65 -16.38
CA GLY A 318 -20.73 1.85 -16.29
C GLY A 318 -20.13 2.47 -17.56
N VAL A 319 -20.63 2.14 -18.75
CA VAL A 319 -20.24 2.79 -20.01
C VAL A 319 -20.63 4.27 -19.99
N ILE A 320 -21.89 4.59 -19.66
CA ILE A 320 -22.37 5.98 -19.59
C ILE A 320 -21.56 6.78 -18.57
N ALA A 321 -21.37 6.23 -17.37
CA ALA A 321 -20.59 6.85 -16.30
C ALA A 321 -19.15 7.15 -16.72
N LEU A 322 -18.50 6.20 -17.41
CA LEU A 322 -17.16 6.38 -17.95
C LEU A 322 -17.10 7.53 -18.98
N LEU A 323 -18.07 7.60 -19.89
CA LEU A 323 -18.13 8.64 -20.92
C LEU A 323 -18.41 10.02 -20.32
N GLN A 324 -19.34 10.10 -19.35
CA GLN A 324 -19.65 11.31 -18.59
C GLN A 324 -18.41 11.85 -17.87
N ALA A 325 -17.68 10.98 -17.16
CA ALA A 325 -16.47 11.36 -16.43
C ALA A 325 -15.34 11.85 -17.34
N ARG A 326 -15.32 11.44 -18.61
CA ARG A 326 -14.36 11.90 -19.61
C ARG A 326 -14.84 13.10 -20.42
N GLY A 327 -16.03 13.64 -20.11
CA GLY A 327 -16.52 14.87 -20.69
C GLY A 327 -17.04 14.75 -22.12
N TYR A 328 -17.41 13.55 -22.57
CA TYR A 328 -18.06 13.39 -23.88
C TYR A 328 -19.45 14.03 -23.86
N ALA A 329 -19.81 14.74 -24.94
CA ALA A 329 -21.16 15.23 -25.16
C ALA A 329 -22.10 14.05 -25.46
N GLN A 330 -23.32 14.07 -24.92
CA GLN A 330 -24.37 13.05 -25.14
C GLN A 330 -23.91 11.59 -24.87
N PRO A 331 -23.42 11.28 -23.65
CA PRO A 331 -22.85 9.98 -23.30
C PRO A 331 -23.84 8.81 -23.46
N GLU A 332 -25.14 9.03 -23.29
CA GLU A 332 -26.18 8.02 -23.48
C GLU A 332 -26.38 7.64 -24.96
N GLU A 333 -26.20 8.59 -25.88
CA GLU A 333 -26.28 8.33 -27.32
C GLU A 333 -25.05 7.58 -27.82
N LEU A 334 -23.87 7.99 -27.34
CA LEU A 334 -22.62 7.32 -27.67
C LEU A 334 -22.57 5.90 -27.11
N ALA A 335 -23.07 5.69 -25.88
CA ALA A 335 -23.21 4.37 -25.29
C ALA A 335 -24.11 3.44 -26.11
N ARG A 336 -25.24 3.94 -26.64
CA ARG A 336 -26.15 3.17 -27.52
C ARG A 336 -25.46 2.74 -28.82
N HIS A 337 -24.67 3.62 -29.43
CA HIS A 337 -23.91 3.28 -30.63
C HIS A 337 -22.84 2.21 -30.36
N ILE A 338 -22.07 2.37 -29.28
CA ILE A 338 -21.06 1.38 -28.86
C ILE A 338 -21.71 0.03 -28.55
N ALA A 339 -22.89 0.04 -27.91
CA ALA A 339 -23.64 -1.17 -27.59
C ALA A 339 -24.07 -1.97 -28.83
N GLY A 340 -24.45 -1.29 -29.91
CA GLY A 340 -24.91 -1.90 -31.16
C GLY A 340 -23.83 -2.66 -31.94
N GLU A 341 -22.55 -2.39 -31.70
CA GLU A 341 -21.43 -3.01 -32.42
C GLU A 341 -20.98 -4.35 -31.83
N GLY A 342 -21.59 -4.83 -30.73
CA GLY A 342 -21.27 -6.12 -30.12
C GLY A 342 -19.82 -6.25 -29.59
N MET A 343 -19.15 -5.12 -29.36
CA MET A 343 -17.74 -5.10 -28.92
C MET A 343 -17.56 -5.37 -27.42
N GLU A 344 -16.33 -5.75 -27.03
CA GLU A 344 -15.95 -5.83 -25.63
C GLU A 344 -16.09 -4.47 -24.92
N ARG A 345 -16.86 -4.46 -23.82
CA ARG A 345 -17.20 -3.25 -23.08
C ARG A 345 -16.22 -2.95 -21.93
N HIS A 346 -14.93 -3.12 -22.11
CA HIS A 346 -13.97 -2.68 -21.09
C HIS A 346 -13.57 -1.22 -21.30
N ALA A 347 -13.17 -0.54 -20.22
CA ALA A 347 -13.00 0.92 -20.20
C ALA A 347 -12.12 1.45 -21.36
N ARG A 348 -10.99 0.81 -21.64
CA ARG A 348 -10.09 1.24 -22.73
C ARG A 348 -10.73 1.13 -24.12
N ALA A 349 -11.45 0.05 -24.42
CA ALA A 349 -12.13 -0.12 -25.71
C ALA A 349 -13.25 0.90 -25.89
N VAL A 350 -14.04 1.15 -24.84
CA VAL A 350 -15.12 2.15 -24.83
C VAL A 350 -14.56 3.54 -25.13
N LEU A 351 -13.50 3.98 -24.44
CA LEU A 351 -12.90 5.30 -24.66
C LEU A 351 -12.27 5.45 -26.03
N ARG A 352 -11.61 4.41 -26.54
CA ARG A 352 -11.07 4.41 -27.90
C ARG A 352 -12.19 4.61 -28.91
N ARG A 353 -13.27 3.84 -28.81
CA ARG A 353 -14.38 3.94 -29.76
C ARG A 353 -15.12 5.26 -29.66
N ALA A 354 -15.36 5.74 -28.45
CA ALA A 354 -15.93 7.05 -28.19
C ALA A 354 -15.13 8.17 -28.88
N SER A 355 -13.79 8.08 -28.84
CA SER A 355 -12.91 9.04 -29.50
C SER A 355 -12.99 9.00 -31.03
N GLU A 356 -13.22 7.82 -31.62
CA GLU A 356 -13.40 7.65 -33.07
C GLU A 356 -14.76 8.18 -33.55
N MET A 357 -15.81 8.03 -32.73
CA MET A 357 -17.19 8.40 -33.09
C MET A 357 -17.55 9.85 -32.76
N ALA A 358 -16.96 10.45 -31.72
CA ALA A 358 -17.29 11.81 -31.28
C ALA A 358 -17.21 12.89 -32.38
N PRO A 359 -16.23 12.85 -33.31
CA PRO A 359 -16.21 13.78 -34.45
C PRO A 359 -17.39 13.60 -35.42
N GLN A 360 -17.81 12.36 -35.66
CA GLN A 360 -18.84 11.99 -36.64
C GLN A 360 -20.26 12.38 -36.18
N LEU A 361 -20.48 12.35 -34.86
CA LEU A 361 -21.74 12.78 -34.24
C LEU A 361 -21.86 14.31 -34.12
N GLY A 362 -20.73 15.02 -34.07
CA GLY A 362 -20.70 16.49 -34.10
C GLY A 362 -21.00 17.08 -35.48
N GLU A 363 -20.62 16.39 -36.56
CA GLU A 363 -20.86 16.83 -37.94
C GLU A 363 -22.29 16.54 -38.43
N SER A 364 -22.96 15.54 -37.86
CA SER A 364 -24.33 15.12 -38.26
C SER A 364 -25.45 15.99 -37.68
N GLN A 365 -25.17 16.89 -36.74
CA GLN A 365 -26.15 17.88 -36.21
C GLN A 365 -25.95 19.29 -36.78
N GLY A 366 -25.00 19.48 -37.70
CA GLY A 366 -24.73 20.75 -38.38
C GLY A 366 -25.19 20.81 -39.84
N SER A 367 -25.98 19.84 -40.31
CA SER A 367 -26.51 19.78 -41.68
C SER A 367 -28.03 19.82 -41.71
#